data_AF-W2SWY9-F1
#
_entry.id   AF-W2SWY9-F1
#
_cell.length_a   1.000
_cell.length_b   1.000
_cell.length_c   1.000
_cell.angle_alpha   90.00
_cell.angle_beta   90.00
_cell.angle_gamma   90.00
#
_symmetry.space_group_name_H-M   'P 1'
#
loop_
_entity.id
_entity.type
_entity.pdbx_description
1 polymer ?
#
loop_
_entity_poly.entity_id
_entity_poly.type
_entity_poly.pdbx_seq_one_letter_code
_entity_poly.pdbx_strand_id
1 'polypeptide(L)'
;MMRQWRRKRNKRMEKTKMKGNTYTAVKNLDALHILIKTLNGKLADRKGEISRSIMAMLVKGAVAALGGAFVYANLPTRLTIGAIAPTAAYLSEAKLIPISDESRFDEGNILQASSLFSKGPTMVMAVRRPGCMLCRKEAAELSTLEPNMKAAGINLIAVVHETKGVNDFKPYFKGEVYFDKERHFYGPNQRWLPLWMGFLRVGSYVNIYKARQAGYHGNTDGEGRLLGGEL
;
A
#
# COMPACT_ATOMS: atom_id res chain seq x y z
N MET A 1 30.27 -84.83 -56.86
CA MET A 1 29.88 -83.42 -57.16
C MET A 1 28.56 -82.96 -56.52
N MET A 2 27.48 -83.78 -56.48
CA MET A 2 26.14 -83.31 -56.02
C MET A 2 26.00 -82.98 -54.52
N ARG A 3 26.74 -83.66 -53.62
CA ARG A 3 26.64 -83.42 -52.15
C ARG A 3 27.11 -82.03 -51.71
N GLN A 4 28.09 -81.44 -52.41
CA GLN A 4 28.57 -80.09 -52.10
C GLN A 4 27.58 -78.99 -52.55
N TRP A 5 26.84 -79.21 -53.63
CA TRP A 5 25.85 -78.25 -54.14
C TRP A 5 24.65 -78.11 -53.21
N ARG A 6 24.18 -79.24 -52.66
CA ARG A 6 23.05 -79.26 -51.70
C ARG A 6 23.38 -78.53 -50.39
N ARG A 7 24.60 -78.69 -49.87
CA ARG A 7 25.08 -77.95 -48.70
C ARG A 7 25.24 -76.44 -48.97
N LYS A 8 25.74 -76.04 -50.14
CA LYS A 8 25.81 -74.63 -50.53
C LYS A 8 24.42 -73.99 -50.64
N ARG A 9 23.42 -74.71 -51.18
CA ARG A 9 22.04 -74.22 -51.31
C ARG A 9 21.36 -74.03 -49.94
N ASN A 10 21.49 -75.00 -49.02
CA ASN A 10 20.95 -74.86 -47.66
C ASN A 10 21.59 -73.71 -46.87
N LYS A 11 22.92 -73.55 -46.92
CA LYS A 11 23.60 -72.41 -46.27
C LYS A 11 23.16 -71.06 -46.85
N ARG A 12 22.81 -71.01 -48.15
CA ARG A 12 22.33 -69.79 -48.82
C ARG A 12 20.88 -69.47 -48.42
N MET A 13 20.04 -70.48 -48.22
CA MET A 13 18.66 -70.37 -47.71
C MET A 13 18.63 -69.95 -46.23
N GLU A 14 19.49 -70.53 -45.37
CA GLU A 14 19.59 -70.11 -43.96
C GLU A 14 20.09 -68.66 -43.82
N LYS A 15 21.09 -68.25 -44.61
CA LYS A 15 21.58 -66.86 -44.60
C LYS A 15 20.52 -65.86 -45.06
N THR A 16 19.67 -66.23 -46.02
CA THR A 16 18.57 -65.35 -46.47
C THR A 16 17.44 -65.29 -45.44
N LYS A 17 17.13 -66.39 -44.76
CA LYS A 17 16.16 -66.44 -43.66
C LYS A 17 16.63 -65.67 -42.42
N MET A 18 17.91 -65.81 -42.03
CA MET A 18 18.51 -65.02 -40.95
C MET A 18 18.53 -63.53 -41.28
N LYS A 19 18.95 -63.16 -42.51
CA LYS A 19 18.90 -61.76 -42.96
C LYS A 19 17.49 -61.20 -42.91
N GLY A 20 16.49 -61.92 -43.43
CA GLY A 20 15.08 -61.52 -43.38
C GLY A 20 14.58 -61.27 -41.94
N ASN A 21 14.92 -62.16 -41.01
CA ASN A 21 14.53 -62.05 -39.60
C ASN A 21 15.22 -60.88 -38.88
N THR A 22 16.50 -60.61 -39.20
CA THR A 22 17.21 -59.44 -38.65
C THR A 22 16.66 -58.13 -39.22
N TYR A 23 16.28 -58.07 -40.50
CA TYR A 23 15.64 -56.88 -41.07
C TYR A 23 14.27 -56.58 -40.45
N THR A 24 13.46 -57.60 -40.15
CA THR A 24 12.17 -57.39 -39.45
C THR A 24 12.34 -56.98 -37.99
N ALA A 25 13.34 -57.53 -37.29
CA ALA A 25 13.64 -57.15 -35.91
C ALA A 25 14.14 -55.69 -35.80
N VAL A 26 15.03 -55.27 -36.71
CA VAL A 26 15.54 -53.89 -36.76
C VAL A 26 14.41 -52.89 -37.08
N LYS A 27 13.53 -53.20 -38.04
CA LYS A 27 12.37 -52.35 -38.36
C LYS A 27 11.40 -52.18 -37.19
N ASN A 28 11.16 -53.23 -36.40
CA ASN A 28 10.32 -53.13 -35.19
C ASN A 28 10.98 -52.28 -34.10
N LEU A 29 12.31 -52.34 -33.97
CA LEU A 29 13.04 -51.50 -33.01
C LEU A 29 13.00 -50.02 -33.41
N ASP A 30 13.14 -49.72 -34.70
CA ASP A 30 13.03 -48.35 -35.23
C ASP A 30 11.61 -47.79 -35.05
N ALA A 31 10.58 -48.60 -35.33
CA ALA A 31 9.19 -48.23 -35.11
C ALA A 31 8.90 -47.91 -33.64
N LEU A 32 9.47 -48.71 -32.72
CA LEU A 32 9.33 -48.50 -31.28
C LEU A 32 10.05 -47.23 -30.79
N HIS A 33 11.24 -46.92 -31.33
CA HIS A 33 11.92 -45.65 -31.06
C HIS A 33 11.12 -44.43 -31.56
N ILE A 34 10.50 -44.53 -32.74
CA ILE A 34 9.65 -43.45 -33.27
C ILE A 34 8.43 -43.24 -32.38
N LEU A 35 7.80 -44.32 -31.90
CA LEU A 35 6.66 -44.26 -30.99
C LEU A 35 7.04 -43.59 -29.66
N ILE A 36 8.17 -43.98 -29.05
CA ILE A 36 8.66 -43.39 -27.80
C ILE A 36 8.97 -41.90 -27.98
N LYS A 37 9.64 -41.51 -29.06
CA LYS A 37 9.91 -40.09 -29.36
C LYS A 37 8.62 -39.29 -29.53
N THR A 38 7.62 -39.87 -30.20
CA THR A 38 6.32 -39.23 -30.41
C THR A 38 5.55 -39.06 -29.10
N LEU A 39 5.56 -40.09 -28.24
CA LEU A 39 4.92 -40.03 -26.91
C LEU A 39 5.61 -39.03 -25.99
N ASN A 40 6.95 -39.01 -25.96
CA ASN A 40 7.71 -38.04 -25.18
C ASN A 40 7.47 -36.60 -25.66
N GLY A 41 7.39 -36.39 -26.99
CA GLY A 41 7.02 -35.10 -27.56
C GLY A 41 5.63 -34.64 -27.13
N LYS A 42 4.63 -35.53 -27.19
CA LYS A 42 3.26 -35.23 -26.73
C LYS A 42 3.20 -34.97 -25.22
N LEU A 43 3.99 -35.70 -24.42
CA LEU A 43 4.03 -35.53 -22.97
C LEU A 43 4.67 -34.19 -22.59
N ALA A 44 5.75 -33.80 -23.29
CA ALA A 44 6.41 -32.52 -23.11
C ALA A 44 5.49 -31.35 -23.49
N ASP A 45 4.75 -31.47 -24.60
CA ASP A 45 3.81 -30.44 -25.05
C ASP A 45 2.64 -30.27 -24.06
N ARG A 46 2.04 -31.38 -23.59
CA ARG A 46 1.02 -31.35 -22.51
C ARG A 46 1.54 -30.72 -21.24
N LYS A 47 2.78 -31.04 -20.84
CA LYS A 47 3.40 -30.46 -19.64
C LYS A 47 3.62 -28.95 -19.80
N GLY A 48 4.03 -28.51 -21.00
CA GLY A 48 4.17 -27.09 -21.35
C GLY A 48 2.84 -26.33 -21.39
N GLU A 49 1.77 -26.96 -21.88
CA GLU A 49 0.43 -26.40 -21.88
C GLU A 49 -0.14 -26.26 -20.46
N ILE A 50 0.00 -27.29 -19.62
CA ILE A 50 -0.38 -27.25 -18.20
C ILE A 50 0.40 -26.16 -17.45
N SER A 51 1.72 -26.07 -17.67
CA SER A 51 2.56 -25.05 -17.04
C SER A 51 2.16 -23.63 -17.45
N ARG A 52 1.86 -23.40 -18.74
CA ARG A 52 1.35 -22.12 -19.23
C ARG A 52 -0.01 -21.77 -18.64
N SER A 53 -0.92 -22.75 -18.51
CA SER A 53 -2.24 -22.56 -17.92
C SER A 53 -2.14 -22.20 -16.43
N ILE A 54 -1.29 -22.88 -15.66
CA ILE A 54 -1.04 -22.57 -14.25
C ILE A 54 -0.45 -21.17 -14.10
N MET A 55 0.56 -20.80 -14.90
CA MET A 55 1.11 -19.45 -14.87
C MET A 55 0.08 -18.39 -15.24
N ALA A 56 -0.77 -18.65 -16.24
CA ALA A 56 -1.84 -17.73 -16.61
C ALA A 56 -2.85 -17.53 -15.47
N MET A 57 -3.21 -18.60 -14.73
CA MET A 57 -4.07 -18.47 -13.56
C MET A 57 -3.40 -17.71 -12.41
N LEU A 58 -2.13 -17.98 -12.12
CA LEU A 58 -1.37 -17.24 -11.10
C LEU A 58 -1.27 -15.75 -11.44
N VAL A 59 -0.97 -15.41 -12.70
CA VAL A 59 -0.92 -14.03 -13.18
C VAL A 59 -2.28 -13.35 -13.06
N LYS A 60 -3.37 -14.00 -13.50
CA LYS A 60 -4.73 -13.44 -13.38
C LYS A 60 -5.12 -13.21 -11.91
N GLY A 61 -4.81 -14.18 -11.02
CA GLY A 61 -5.03 -14.05 -9.59
C GLY A 61 -4.25 -12.89 -8.98
N ALA A 62 -2.97 -12.74 -9.34
CA ALA A 62 -2.14 -11.63 -8.88
C ALA A 62 -2.67 -10.28 -9.38
N VAL A 63 -3.06 -10.17 -10.65
CA VAL A 63 -3.64 -8.93 -11.21
C VAL A 63 -4.95 -8.56 -10.51
N ALA A 64 -5.83 -9.53 -10.25
CA ALA A 64 -7.08 -9.30 -9.53
C ALA A 64 -6.82 -8.83 -8.08
N ALA A 65 -5.87 -9.46 -7.37
CA ALA A 65 -5.51 -9.07 -6.02
C ALA A 65 -4.90 -7.66 -5.97
N LEU A 66 -4.00 -7.33 -6.89
CA LEU A 66 -3.39 -6.00 -6.98
C LEU A 66 -4.42 -4.92 -7.36
N GLY A 67 -5.33 -5.22 -8.29
CA GLY A 67 -6.42 -4.34 -8.67
C GLY A 67 -7.38 -4.08 -7.49
N GLY A 68 -7.73 -5.13 -6.75
CA GLY A 68 -8.54 -5.01 -5.53
C GLY A 68 -7.86 -4.18 -4.45
N ALA A 69 -6.57 -4.41 -4.20
CA ALA A 69 -5.79 -3.63 -3.24
C ALA A 69 -5.66 -2.15 -3.65
N PHE A 70 -5.50 -1.88 -4.95
CA PHE A 70 -5.46 -0.52 -5.48
C PHE A 70 -6.80 0.21 -5.28
N VAL A 71 -7.92 -0.44 -5.59
CA VAL A 71 -9.25 0.12 -5.34
C VAL A 71 -9.42 0.36 -3.84
N TYR A 72 -9.14 -0.64 -3.00
CA TYR A 72 -9.25 -0.54 -1.54
C TYR A 72 -8.46 0.62 -0.95
N ALA A 73 -7.22 0.85 -1.41
CA ALA A 73 -6.38 1.95 -0.92
C ALA A 73 -6.93 3.35 -1.31
N ASN A 74 -7.70 3.44 -2.40
CA ASN A 74 -8.31 4.68 -2.89
C ASN A 74 -9.72 4.91 -2.34
N LEU A 75 -10.31 3.97 -1.59
CA LEU A 75 -11.58 4.20 -0.91
C LEU A 75 -11.46 5.22 0.25
N PRO A 76 -12.58 5.85 0.65
CA PRO A 76 -12.63 6.70 1.84
C PRO A 76 -12.15 5.93 3.08
N THR A 77 -11.24 6.53 3.85
CA THR A 77 -10.67 5.94 5.08
C THR A 77 -11.72 5.60 6.13
N ARG A 78 -12.86 6.31 6.09
CA ARG A 78 -14.04 6.02 6.92
C ARG A 78 -14.58 4.60 6.73
N LEU A 79 -14.53 4.07 5.51
CA LEU A 79 -15.04 2.73 5.17
C LEU A 79 -13.99 1.63 5.38
N THR A 80 -12.71 1.95 5.24
CA THR A 80 -11.63 0.95 5.28
C THR A 80 -10.97 0.79 6.65
N ILE A 81 -10.99 1.82 7.50
CA ILE A 81 -10.33 1.83 8.82
C ILE A 81 -11.36 2.05 9.95
N GLY A 82 -12.59 2.41 9.61
CA GLY A 82 -13.63 2.75 10.58
C GLY A 82 -13.40 4.12 11.21
N ALA A 83 -14.50 4.80 11.54
CA ALA A 83 -14.44 6.10 12.19
C ALA A 83 -15.32 6.15 13.44
N ILE A 84 -14.67 6.30 14.59
CA ILE A 84 -15.31 6.72 15.84
C ILE A 84 -14.90 8.17 16.04
N ALA A 85 -15.85 9.09 15.87
CA ALA A 85 -15.63 10.50 16.17
C ALA A 85 -15.60 10.66 17.71
N PRO A 86 -14.55 11.26 18.29
CA PRO A 86 -14.49 11.49 19.73
C PRO A 86 -15.56 12.50 20.16
N THR A 87 -16.27 12.21 21.25
CA THR A 87 -17.28 13.11 21.83
C THR A 87 -16.62 14.35 22.41
N ALA A 88 -17.29 15.51 22.40
CA ALA A 88 -16.80 16.74 23.03
C ALA A 88 -16.38 16.56 24.51
N ALA A 89 -17.10 15.71 25.26
CA ALA A 89 -16.75 15.36 26.63
C ALA A 89 -15.35 14.69 26.73
N TYR A 90 -15.07 13.74 25.84
CA TYR A 90 -13.75 13.09 25.75
C TYR A 90 -12.66 14.11 25.39
N LEU A 91 -12.92 14.96 24.40
CA LEU A 91 -11.95 15.99 23.98
C LEU A 91 -11.67 17.01 25.08
N SER A 92 -12.63 17.27 25.97
CA SER A 92 -12.47 18.23 27.07
C SER A 92 -11.50 17.74 28.15
N GLU A 93 -11.26 16.42 28.26
CA GLU A 93 -10.33 15.84 29.23
C GLU A 93 -8.87 15.95 28.81
N ALA A 94 -8.61 16.27 27.54
CA ALA A 94 -7.28 16.33 26.97
C ALA A 94 -6.39 17.37 27.67
N LYS A 95 -5.13 16.99 27.90
CA LYS A 95 -4.08 17.85 28.44
C LYS A 95 -3.29 18.45 27.30
N LEU A 96 -3.30 19.77 27.23
CA LEU A 96 -2.71 20.58 26.18
C LEU A 96 -1.59 21.44 26.75
N ILE A 97 -0.46 21.48 26.06
CA ILE A 97 0.68 22.32 26.42
C ILE A 97 0.81 23.40 25.35
N PRO A 98 0.70 24.69 25.67
CA PRO A 98 0.82 25.75 24.67
C PRO A 98 2.23 25.76 24.07
N ILE A 99 2.34 25.84 22.75
CA ILE A 99 3.63 25.88 22.05
C ILE A 99 3.93 27.29 21.58
N SER A 100 4.97 27.90 22.15
CA SER A 100 5.50 29.19 21.70
C SER A 100 6.63 29.03 20.67
N ASP A 101 7.47 27.99 20.77
CA ASP A 101 8.56 27.67 19.81
C ASP A 101 8.87 26.16 19.82
N GLU A 102 9.46 25.61 18.75
CA GLU A 102 9.94 24.21 18.69
C GLU A 102 11.01 23.84 19.73
N SER A 103 11.69 24.83 20.30
CA SER A 103 12.76 24.60 21.28
C SER A 103 12.37 24.93 22.72
N ARG A 104 11.20 25.56 22.93
CA ARG A 104 10.71 26.00 24.24
C ARG A 104 9.29 25.50 24.47
N PHE A 105 9.20 24.37 25.17
CA PHE A 105 7.94 23.85 25.70
C PHE A 105 7.95 24.04 27.21
N ASP A 106 7.03 24.86 27.70
CA ASP A 106 6.78 24.94 29.14
C ASP A 106 5.94 23.73 29.55
N GLU A 107 6.58 22.57 29.75
CA GLU A 107 5.90 21.35 30.24
C GLU A 107 5.20 21.56 31.58
N GLY A 108 5.51 22.64 32.31
CA GLY A 108 4.82 23.05 33.53
C GLY A 108 3.47 23.75 33.32
N ASN A 109 3.17 24.22 32.11
CA ASN A 109 1.92 24.93 31.81
C ASN A 109 0.91 24.02 31.11
N ILE A 110 0.51 22.96 31.79
CA ILE A 110 -0.50 22.03 31.29
C ILE A 110 -1.89 22.65 31.46
N LEU A 111 -2.57 22.86 30.35
CA LEU A 111 -3.93 23.35 30.29
C LEU A 111 -4.88 22.21 29.92
N GLN A 112 -6.01 22.14 30.61
CA GLN A 112 -7.06 21.20 30.21
C GLN A 112 -7.90 21.82 29.08
N ALA A 113 -8.26 21.01 28.08
CA ALA A 113 -9.08 21.48 26.95
C ALA A 113 -10.45 22.03 27.40
N SER A 114 -11.03 21.48 28.48
CA SER A 114 -12.23 22.00 29.15
C SER A 114 -12.12 23.49 29.48
N SER A 115 -10.97 23.95 29.98
CA SER A 115 -10.71 25.36 30.31
C SER A 115 -10.66 26.26 29.07
N LEU A 116 -10.30 25.72 27.91
CA LEU A 116 -10.35 26.45 26.64
C LEU A 116 -11.80 26.53 26.12
N PHE A 117 -12.54 25.42 26.16
CA PHE A 117 -13.93 25.35 25.69
C PHE A 117 -14.89 26.15 26.58
N SER A 118 -14.57 26.30 27.87
CA SER A 118 -15.36 27.11 28.81
C SER A 118 -15.29 28.61 28.54
N LYS A 119 -14.26 29.09 27.83
CA LYS A 119 -14.12 30.52 27.48
C LYS A 119 -15.07 30.95 26.35
N GLY A 120 -15.60 30.00 25.59
CA GLY A 120 -16.48 30.26 24.46
C GLY A 120 -16.39 29.19 23.38
N PRO A 121 -17.19 29.32 22.31
CA PRO A 121 -17.13 28.39 21.19
C PRO A 121 -15.71 28.39 20.60
N THR A 122 -15.12 27.21 20.49
CA THR A 122 -13.73 27.06 20.06
C THR A 122 -13.67 26.06 18.92
N MET A 123 -13.11 26.48 17.79
CA MET A 123 -12.80 25.63 16.66
C MET A 123 -11.43 25.01 16.86
N VAL A 124 -11.38 23.69 16.88
CA VAL A 124 -10.15 22.92 17.05
C VAL A 124 -9.74 22.28 15.74
N MET A 125 -8.54 22.60 15.27
CA MET A 125 -7.89 21.93 14.15
C MET A 125 -6.92 20.87 14.68
N ALA A 126 -7.25 19.58 14.53
CA ALA A 126 -6.31 18.50 14.82
C ALA A 126 -5.30 18.34 13.67
N VAL A 127 -4.08 18.82 13.88
CA VAL A 127 -3.05 18.88 12.84
C VAL A 127 -2.29 17.57 12.75
N ARG A 128 -2.62 16.77 11.72
CA ARG A 128 -1.99 15.46 11.48
C ARG A 128 -0.47 15.52 11.34
N ARG A 129 0.08 16.52 10.66
CA ARG A 129 1.53 16.71 10.49
C ARG A 129 1.83 18.20 10.28
N PRO A 130 2.46 18.90 11.23
CA PRO A 130 2.78 20.32 11.05
C PRO A 130 3.80 20.55 9.91
N GLY A 131 4.68 19.57 9.65
CA GLY A 131 5.61 19.59 8.50
C GLY A 131 4.99 19.39 7.11
N CYS A 132 3.75 18.87 7.02
CA CYS A 132 3.15 18.47 5.75
C CYS A 132 2.61 19.67 4.95
N MET A 133 2.88 19.70 3.63
CA MET A 133 2.36 20.72 2.72
C MET A 133 0.83 20.83 2.75
N LEU A 134 0.13 19.70 2.88
CA LEU A 134 -1.34 19.68 2.92
C LEU A 134 -1.88 20.35 4.18
N CYS A 135 -1.31 20.02 5.34
CA CYS A 135 -1.73 20.62 6.60
C CYS A 135 -1.40 22.12 6.65
N ARG A 136 -0.28 22.55 6.05
CA ARG A 136 0.07 23.98 5.91
C ARG A 136 -0.94 24.72 5.03
N LYS A 137 -1.34 24.11 3.92
CA LYS A 137 -2.37 24.67 3.03
C LYS A 137 -3.72 24.79 3.75
N GLU A 138 -4.18 23.74 4.41
CA GLU A 138 -5.45 23.75 5.17
C GLU A 138 -5.43 24.78 6.31
N ALA A 139 -4.30 24.91 7.01
CA ALA A 139 -4.12 25.91 8.05
C ALA A 139 -4.14 27.35 7.51
N ALA A 140 -3.54 27.58 6.33
CA ALA A 140 -3.58 28.87 5.66
C ALA A 140 -5.01 29.22 5.25
N GLU A 141 -5.75 28.27 4.67
CA GLU A 141 -7.17 28.44 4.33
C GLU A 141 -8.02 28.75 5.57
N LEU A 142 -7.85 28.01 6.68
CA LEU A 142 -8.53 28.31 7.95
C LEU A 142 -8.17 29.68 8.50
N SER A 143 -6.91 30.11 8.34
CA SER A 143 -6.44 31.44 8.76
C SER A 143 -6.99 32.59 7.90
N THR A 144 -7.49 32.30 6.70
CA THR A 144 -8.26 33.30 5.92
C THR A 144 -9.66 33.50 6.51
N LEU A 145 -10.22 32.49 7.16
CA LEU A 145 -11.55 32.50 7.78
C LEU A 145 -11.53 32.97 9.25
N GLU A 146 -10.36 32.99 9.89
CA GLU A 146 -10.14 33.50 11.25
C GLU A 146 -10.83 34.83 11.57
N PRO A 147 -10.74 35.90 10.75
CA PRO A 147 -11.40 37.17 11.09
C PRO A 147 -12.91 37.05 11.19
N ASN A 148 -13.53 36.22 10.35
CA ASN A 148 -14.97 35.97 10.40
C ASN A 148 -15.36 35.14 11.64
N MET A 149 -14.54 34.15 11.99
CA MET A 149 -14.73 33.34 13.19
C MET A 149 -14.59 34.18 14.46
N LYS A 150 -13.58 35.06 14.50
CA LYS A 150 -13.35 35.97 15.61
C LYS A 150 -14.48 36.99 15.76
N ALA A 151 -15.03 37.49 14.64
CA ALA A 151 -16.23 38.33 14.67
C ALA A 151 -17.46 37.61 15.24
N ALA A 152 -17.55 36.29 15.06
CA ALA A 152 -18.57 35.43 15.67
C ALA A 152 -18.23 35.01 17.11
N GLY A 153 -17.11 35.47 17.69
CA GLY A 153 -16.65 35.08 19.03
C GLY A 153 -16.11 33.66 19.13
N ILE A 154 -15.74 33.04 18.00
CA ILE A 154 -15.18 31.69 17.94
C ILE A 154 -13.65 31.76 18.01
N ASN A 155 -13.06 31.07 18.98
CA ASN A 155 -11.61 30.95 19.12
C ASN A 155 -11.07 29.88 18.18
N LEU A 156 -9.94 30.13 17.53
CA LEU A 156 -9.29 29.17 16.64
C LEU A 156 -8.02 28.60 17.29
N ILE A 157 -8.01 27.29 17.52
CA ILE A 157 -6.86 26.57 18.09
C ILE A 157 -6.42 25.42 17.19
N ALA A 158 -5.13 25.15 17.14
CA ALA A 158 -4.54 23.98 16.49
C ALA A 158 -3.92 23.06 17.54
N VAL A 159 -4.16 21.75 17.41
CA VAL A 159 -3.59 20.73 18.29
C VAL A 159 -2.67 19.82 17.48
N VAL A 160 -1.40 19.76 17.88
CA VAL A 160 -0.38 18.91 17.27
C VAL A 160 0.04 17.80 18.23
N HIS A 161 0.29 16.60 17.72
CA HIS A 161 0.86 15.50 18.50
C HIS A 161 2.39 15.43 18.44
N GLU A 162 3.01 16.26 17.58
CA GLU A 162 4.45 16.35 17.38
C GLU A 162 4.88 17.80 17.35
N THR A 163 6.03 18.06 17.95
CA THR A 163 6.62 19.39 18.01
C THR A 163 7.47 19.71 16.79
N LYS A 164 7.95 18.69 16.08
CA LYS A 164 8.82 18.84 14.90
C LYS A 164 8.04 19.47 13.75
N GLY A 165 8.52 20.59 13.20
CA GLY A 165 7.89 21.30 12.09
C GLY A 165 6.79 22.28 12.50
N VAL A 166 6.62 22.54 13.80
CA VAL A 166 5.69 23.56 14.32
C VAL A 166 6.15 24.98 13.96
N ASN A 167 7.46 25.26 13.95
CA ASN A 167 7.98 26.58 13.60
C ASN A 167 7.66 26.93 12.15
N ASP A 168 7.75 25.95 11.26
CA ASP A 168 7.34 26.11 9.87
C ASP A 168 5.82 26.21 9.68
N PHE A 169 5.04 25.62 10.60
CA PHE A 169 3.57 25.62 10.55
C PHE A 169 2.98 26.95 11.04
N LYS A 170 3.55 27.52 12.10
CA LYS A 170 3.12 28.79 12.71
C LYS A 170 2.86 29.95 11.74
N PRO A 171 3.73 30.26 10.75
CA PRO A 171 3.45 31.38 9.84
C PRO A 171 2.18 31.19 9.00
N TYR A 172 1.71 29.95 8.81
CA TYR A 172 0.50 29.64 8.06
C TYR A 172 -0.76 29.63 8.95
N PHE A 173 -0.62 29.62 10.28
CA PHE A 173 -1.74 29.50 11.20
C PHE A 173 -1.82 30.71 12.15
N LYS A 174 -2.91 31.48 12.06
CA LYS A 174 -3.13 32.67 12.91
C LYS A 174 -3.62 32.37 14.33
N GLY A 175 -4.07 31.14 14.59
CA GLY A 175 -4.56 30.73 15.91
C GLY A 175 -3.46 30.26 16.86
N GLU A 176 -3.87 29.87 18.06
CA GLU A 176 -2.95 29.32 19.07
C GLU A 176 -2.66 27.85 18.79
N VAL A 177 -1.39 27.42 19.00
CA VAL A 177 -0.96 26.04 18.77
C VAL A 177 -0.66 25.36 20.10
N TYR A 178 -1.25 24.18 20.30
CA TYR A 178 -1.12 23.37 21.49
C TYR A 178 -0.54 21.99 21.17
N PHE A 179 0.31 21.49 22.05
CA PHE A 179 0.88 20.15 22.02
C PHE A 179 0.03 19.19 22.85
N ASP A 180 -0.40 18.11 22.23
CA ASP A 180 -1.06 16.99 22.89
C ASP A 180 -0.09 15.80 22.97
N LYS A 181 0.54 15.66 24.14
CA LYS A 181 1.52 14.59 24.42
C LYS A 181 0.86 13.21 24.48
N GLU A 182 -0.38 13.15 24.96
CA GLU A 182 -1.14 11.90 25.15
C GLU A 182 -1.86 11.45 23.87
N ARG A 183 -1.89 12.32 22.84
CA ARG A 183 -2.60 12.11 21.57
C ARG A 183 -4.10 11.87 21.76
N HIS A 184 -4.65 12.43 22.82
CA HIS A 184 -6.05 12.31 23.19
C HIS A 184 -6.97 12.86 22.08
N PHE A 185 -6.60 13.95 21.40
CA PHE A 185 -7.33 14.50 20.25
C PHE A 185 -7.32 13.60 19.02
N TYR A 186 -6.45 12.59 18.97
CA TYR A 186 -6.34 11.63 17.86
C TYR A 186 -7.19 10.38 18.10
N GLY A 187 -8.01 10.39 19.15
CA GLY A 187 -9.03 9.42 19.47
C GLY A 187 -8.54 8.30 20.40
N PRO A 188 -9.48 7.60 21.08
CA PRO A 188 -9.15 6.50 21.98
C PRO A 188 -8.48 5.33 21.23
N ASN A 189 -8.83 5.15 19.95
CA ASN A 189 -8.20 4.19 19.06
C ASN A 189 -7.42 4.94 17.98
N GLN A 190 -6.10 5.02 18.16
CA GLN A 190 -5.20 5.62 17.18
C GLN A 190 -5.32 4.88 15.84
N ARG A 191 -5.62 5.63 14.77
CA ARG A 191 -5.76 5.07 13.43
C ARG A 191 -4.44 5.15 12.70
N TRP A 192 -3.90 4.00 12.34
CA TRP A 192 -2.64 3.91 11.61
C TRP A 192 -2.93 3.58 10.16
N LEU A 193 -2.57 4.49 9.26
CA LEU A 193 -2.60 4.22 7.83
C LEU A 193 -1.45 3.26 7.48
N PRO A 194 -1.74 2.07 6.95
CA PRO A 194 -0.71 1.16 6.48
C PRO A 194 0.12 1.82 5.37
N LEU A 195 1.44 1.63 5.39
CA LEU A 195 2.35 2.23 4.41
C LEU A 195 1.92 1.90 2.97
N TRP A 196 1.53 0.65 2.72
CA TRP A 196 1.07 0.20 1.41
C TRP A 196 -0.17 0.96 0.91
N MET A 197 -1.10 1.32 1.80
CA MET A 197 -2.27 2.13 1.42
C MET A 197 -1.88 3.59 1.13
N GLY A 198 -0.90 4.12 1.87
CA GLY A 198 -0.40 5.48 1.64
C GLY A 198 0.19 5.66 0.24
N PHE A 199 0.97 4.69 -0.23
CA PHE A 199 1.62 4.74 -1.56
C PHE A 199 0.66 4.46 -2.73
N LEU A 200 -0.43 3.72 -2.52
CA LEU A 200 -1.39 3.40 -3.59
C LEU A 200 -2.46 4.46 -3.80
N ARG A 201 -2.55 5.46 -2.91
CA ARG A 201 -3.62 6.46 -2.92
C ARG A 201 -3.29 7.63 -3.86
N VAL A 202 -3.86 7.60 -5.07
CA VAL A 202 -3.63 8.61 -6.13
C VAL A 202 -4.02 10.02 -5.67
N GLY A 203 -5.12 10.13 -4.90
CA GLY A 203 -5.59 11.43 -4.39
C GLY A 203 -4.55 12.17 -3.54
N SER A 204 -3.73 11.46 -2.78
CA SER A 204 -2.64 12.05 -1.98
C SER A 204 -1.61 12.72 -2.89
N TYR A 205 -1.23 12.06 -3.98
CA TYR A 205 -0.26 12.60 -4.95
C TYR A 205 -0.80 13.83 -5.68
N VAL A 206 -2.08 13.79 -6.10
CA VAL A 206 -2.72 14.95 -6.76
C VAL A 206 -2.77 16.14 -5.81
N ASN A 207 -3.13 15.93 -4.54
CA ASN A 207 -3.18 17.01 -3.55
C ASN A 207 -1.78 17.54 -3.23
N ILE A 208 -0.77 16.68 -3.11
CA ILE A 208 0.63 17.06 -2.95
C ILE A 208 1.09 17.91 -4.13
N TYR A 209 0.77 17.49 -5.35
CA TYR A 209 1.13 18.22 -6.57
C TYR A 209 0.47 19.60 -6.62
N LYS A 210 -0.82 19.71 -6.26
CA LYS A 210 -1.52 21.00 -6.16
C LYS A 210 -0.93 21.89 -5.07
N ALA A 211 -0.60 21.35 -3.90
CA ALA A 211 0.01 22.12 -2.82
C ALA A 211 1.41 22.63 -3.21
N ARG A 212 2.20 21.81 -3.91
CA ARG A 212 3.50 22.21 -4.45
C ARG A 212 3.37 23.30 -5.52
N GLN A 213 2.38 23.22 -6.41
CA GLN A 213 2.08 24.29 -7.36
C GLN A 213 1.67 25.60 -6.69
N ALA A 214 0.95 25.52 -5.57
CA ALA A 214 0.58 26.68 -4.77
C ALA A 214 1.74 27.24 -3.92
N GLY A 215 2.97 26.73 -4.09
CA GLY A 215 4.17 27.25 -3.44
C GLY A 215 4.41 26.75 -2.02
N TYR A 216 3.53 25.89 -1.49
CA TYR A 216 3.77 25.27 -0.18
C TYR A 216 4.87 24.23 -0.33
N HIS A 217 6.01 24.49 0.31
CA HIS A 217 7.08 23.50 0.50
C HIS A 217 6.91 22.89 1.89
N GLY A 218 7.15 21.60 2.04
CA GLY A 218 6.99 20.90 3.31
C GLY A 218 8.02 19.80 3.47
N ASN A 219 8.43 19.57 4.71
CA ASN A 219 9.40 18.55 5.07
C ASN A 219 8.68 17.22 5.34
N THR A 220 9.33 16.10 5.03
CA THR A 220 8.83 14.76 5.35
C THR A 220 9.13 14.32 6.79
N ASP A 221 9.65 15.23 7.60
CA ASP A 221 10.04 14.97 8.98
C ASP A 221 8.82 14.88 9.90
N GLY A 222 8.76 13.80 10.69
CA GLY A 222 7.68 13.50 11.64
C GLY A 222 6.93 12.19 11.35
N GLU A 223 6.08 11.73 12.27
CA GLU A 223 5.23 10.54 12.09
C GLU A 223 3.99 10.90 11.26
N GLY A 224 3.59 10.04 10.33
CA GLY A 224 2.46 10.32 9.43
C GLY A 224 1.80 9.08 8.90
N ARG A 225 1.99 7.98 9.61
CA ARG A 225 1.08 6.86 9.56
C ARG A 225 -0.13 7.14 10.44
N LEU A 226 0.03 7.86 11.55
CA LEU A 226 -1.10 8.28 12.38
C LEU A 226 -2.04 9.18 11.57
N LEU A 227 -3.30 8.76 11.42
CA LEU A 227 -4.37 9.58 10.84
C LEU A 227 -4.85 10.57 11.91
N GLY A 228 -5.18 11.79 11.48
CA GLY A 228 -5.68 12.82 12.38
C GLY A 228 -7.01 12.43 13.03
N GLY A 229 -7.37 13.12 14.11
CA GLY A 229 -8.74 13.09 14.61
C GLY A 229 -9.68 13.66 13.54
N GLU A 230 -10.66 12.87 13.12
CA GLU A 230 -11.83 13.39 12.41
C GLU A 230 -12.70 14.05 13.48
N LEU A 231 -12.54 15.37 13.65
CA LEU A 231 -13.45 16.24 14.41
C LEU A 231 -14.59 16.72 13.51
#